data_AF-A0A6G3XEH4-F1
#
_entry.id   AF-A0A6G3XEH4-F1
#
_cell.length_a   1.000
_cell.length_b   1.000
_cell.length_c   1.000
_cell.angle_alpha   90.00
_cell.angle_beta   90.00
_cell.angle_gamma   90.00
#
_symmetry.space_group_name_H-M   'P 1'
#
loop_
_entity.id
_entity.type
_entity.pdbx_description
1 polymer ?
#
loop_
_entity_poly.entity_id
_entity_poly.type
_entity_poly.pdbx_seq_one_letter_code
_entity_poly.pdbx_strand_id
1 'polypeptide(L)' 'AVVREEAAAFPVALPEEERAGIKAWVGRVLAAAGHARGFAHVEFVLTADGPELVEINRRIGGALVGEVLCRTLR' A
#
# COMPACT_ATOMS: atom_id res chain seq x y z
N ALA A 1 -23.23 9.50 -1.99
CA ALA A 1 -23.08 8.81 -0.69
C ALA A 1 -21.62 8.97 -0.26
N VAL A 2 -21.35 9.14 1.03
CA VAL A 2 -19.97 9.16 1.54
C VAL A 2 -19.47 7.72 1.60
N VAL A 3 -18.30 7.44 1.04
CA VAL A 3 -17.63 6.14 1.12
C VAL A 3 -16.46 6.27 2.10
N ARG A 4 -16.29 5.28 2.97
CA ARG A 4 -15.25 5.25 4.00
C ARG A 4 -14.57 3.88 4.00
N GLU A 5 -13.31 3.83 4.40
CA GLU A 5 -12.62 2.57 4.71
C GLU A 5 -13.26 1.93 5.95
N GLU A 6 -13.60 0.64 5.88
CA GLU A 6 -14.26 -0.08 6.99
C GLU A 6 -13.41 -1.19 7.59
N ALA A 7 -12.49 -1.77 6.81
CA ALA A 7 -11.64 -2.86 7.26
C ALA A 7 -10.31 -2.89 6.50
N ALA A 8 -9.29 -3.44 7.14
CA ALA A 8 -7.99 -3.70 6.54
C ALA A 8 -7.50 -5.10 6.97
N ALA A 9 -6.73 -5.75 6.11
CA ALA A 9 -6.06 -7.01 6.40
C ALA A 9 -4.55 -6.84 6.21
N PHE A 10 -3.76 -7.34 7.16
CA PHE A 10 -2.31 -7.35 7.05
C PHE A 10 -1.70 -8.59 7.75
N PRO A 11 -0.95 -9.45 7.04
CA PRO A 11 -0.65 -9.34 5.61
C PRO A 11 -1.87 -9.74 4.77
N VAL A 12 -2.00 -9.14 3.58
CA VAL A 12 -2.96 -9.61 2.59
C VAL A 12 -2.41 -10.85 1.88
N ALA A 13 -3.23 -11.89 1.73
CA ALA A 13 -2.84 -13.17 1.13
C ALA A 13 -2.93 -13.12 -0.41
N LEU A 14 -2.12 -12.29 -1.04
CA LEU A 14 -2.05 -12.21 -2.51
C LEU A 14 -1.22 -13.37 -3.11
N PRO A 15 -1.53 -13.82 -4.34
CA PRO A 15 -0.63 -14.66 -5.13
C PRO A 15 0.78 -14.03 -5.22
N GLU A 16 1.83 -14.87 -5.26
CA GLU A 16 3.22 -14.38 -5.29
C GLU A 16 3.50 -13.48 -6.49
N GLU A 17 3.03 -13.87 -7.67
CA GLU A 17 3.21 -13.10 -8.89
C GLU A 17 2.57 -11.70 -8.79
N GLU A 18 1.35 -11.63 -8.28
CA GLU A 18 0.62 -10.37 -8.10
C GLU A 18 1.31 -9.47 -7.07
N ARG A 19 1.73 -10.03 -5.94
CA ARG A 19 2.52 -9.30 -4.92
C ARG A 19 3.84 -8.77 -5.51
N ALA A 20 4.56 -9.58 -6.28
CA ALA A 20 5.82 -9.17 -6.88
C ALA A 20 5.61 -8.03 -7.90
N GLY A 21 4.56 -8.13 -8.71
CA GLY A 21 4.15 -7.08 -9.65
C GLY A 21 3.80 -5.76 -8.96
N ILE A 22 2.96 -5.82 -7.90
CA ILE A 22 2.60 -4.65 -7.08
C ILE A 22 3.85 -4.04 -6.45
N LYS A 23 4.74 -4.85 -5.86
CA LYS A 23 5.98 -4.34 -5.23
C LYS A 23 6.86 -3.60 -6.23
N ALA A 24 7.04 -4.15 -7.43
CA ALA A 24 7.83 -3.50 -8.48
C ALA A 24 7.17 -2.19 -8.97
N TRP A 25 5.84 -2.18 -9.11
CA TRP A 25 5.09 -0.99 -9.49
C TRP A 25 5.17 0.11 -8.41
N VAL A 26 4.91 -0.21 -7.14
CA VAL A 26 5.02 0.73 -6.01
C VAL A 26 6.44 1.32 -5.94
N GLY A 27 7.48 0.50 -6.17
CA GLY A 27 8.87 0.98 -6.20
C GLY A 27 9.09 2.07 -7.25
N ARG A 28 8.54 1.92 -8.46
CA ARG A 28 8.64 2.95 -9.52
C ARG A 28 7.87 4.22 -9.16
N VAL A 29 6.68 4.06 -8.58
CA VAL A 29 5.85 5.19 -8.13
C VAL A 29 6.57 6.01 -7.06
N LEU A 30 7.14 5.36 -6.04
CA LEU A 30 7.89 6.05 -4.98
C LEU A 30 9.15 6.73 -5.52
N ALA A 31 9.86 6.11 -6.45
CA ALA A 31 11.01 6.72 -7.11
C ALA A 31 10.61 7.99 -7.90
N ALA A 32 9.51 7.92 -8.67
CA ALA A 32 8.98 9.06 -9.40
C ALA A 32 8.53 10.21 -8.48
N ALA A 33 7.98 9.88 -7.30
CA ALA A 33 7.60 10.85 -6.27
C ALA A 33 8.78 11.41 -5.46
N GLY A 34 10.03 11.00 -5.75
CA GLY A 34 11.21 11.42 -4.98
C GLY A 34 11.25 10.89 -3.54
N HIS A 35 10.53 9.81 -3.26
CA HIS A 35 10.48 9.19 -1.94
C HIS A 35 11.55 8.10 -1.81
N ALA A 36 12.70 8.47 -1.23
CA ALA A 36 13.84 7.55 -1.08
C ALA A 36 13.96 6.90 0.32
N ARG A 37 13.34 7.48 1.36
CA ARG A 37 13.55 7.08 2.76
C ARG A 37 12.33 7.31 3.63
N GLY A 38 12.16 6.42 4.62
CA GLY A 38 11.08 6.46 5.60
C GLY A 38 9.91 5.55 5.20
N PHE A 39 8.81 5.67 5.95
CA PHE A 39 7.56 4.98 5.61
C PHE A 39 6.83 5.69 4.47
N ALA A 40 6.20 4.89 3.62
CA ALA A 40 5.21 5.35 2.66
C ALA A 40 3.91 4.55 2.85
N HIS A 41 2.79 5.28 2.94
CA HIS A 41 1.45 4.74 2.74
C HIS A 41 1.05 5.04 1.30
N VAL A 42 0.76 3.99 0.54
CA VAL A 42 0.40 4.12 -0.88
C VAL A 42 -0.93 3.44 -1.06
N GLU A 43 -1.92 4.20 -1.50
CA GLU A 43 -3.23 3.69 -1.87
C GLU A 43 -3.33 3.63 -3.39
N PHE A 44 -3.81 2.51 -3.90
CA PHE A 44 -3.94 2.26 -5.34
C PHE A 44 -5.12 1.32 -5.60
N VAL A 45 -5.63 1.35 -6.82
CA VAL A 45 -6.68 0.44 -7.29
C VAL A 45 -6.07 -0.54 -8.29
N LEU A 46 -6.35 -1.83 -8.13
CA LEU A 46 -6.04 -2.83 -9.15
C LEU A 46 -7.10 -2.76 -10.25
N THR A 47 -6.69 -2.36 -11.45
CA THR A 47 -7.56 -2.32 -12.64
C THR A 47 -7.22 -3.47 -13.60
N ALA A 48 -8.00 -3.61 -14.67
CA ALA A 48 -7.71 -4.60 -15.72
C ALA A 48 -6.39 -4.32 -16.46
N ASP A 49 -5.96 -3.06 -16.53
CA ASP A 49 -4.73 -2.63 -17.22
C ASP A 49 -3.52 -2.56 -16.28
N GLY A 50 -3.73 -2.81 -14.98
CA GLY A 50 -2.71 -2.75 -13.94
C GLY A 50 -3.08 -1.82 -12.77
N PRO A 51 -2.16 -1.63 -11.80
CA PRO A 51 -2.41 -0.77 -10.65
C PRO A 51 -2.42 0.71 -11.03
N GLU A 52 -3.39 1.45 -10.53
CA GLU A 52 -3.54 2.90 -10.70
C GLU A 52 -3.45 3.61 -9.35
N LEU A 53 -2.68 4.70 -9.31
CA LEU A 53 -2.37 5.42 -8.08
C LEU A 53 -3.58 6.24 -7.60
N VAL A 54 -3.94 6.10 -6.32
CA VAL A 54 -4.92 6.97 -5.64
C VAL A 54 -4.19 8.06 -4.85
N GLU A 55 -3.31 7.68 -3.92
CA GLU A 55 -2.54 8.64 -3.12
C GLU A 55 -1.19 8.09 -2.62
N ILE A 56 -0.30 9.01 -2.24
CA ILE A 56 0.97 8.72 -1.55
C ILE A 56 1.08 9.62 -0.32
N ASN A 57 1.36 9.02 0.83
CA ASN A 57 1.59 9.71 2.09
C ASN A 57 2.92 9.27 2.71
N ARG A 58 3.77 10.24 3.10
CA ARG A 58 5.12 10.00 3.68
C ARG A 58 5.08 9.69 5.18
N ARG A 59 4.22 8.75 5.57
CA ARG A 59 3.98 8.32 6.96
C ARG A 59 3.46 6.87 6.97
N ILE A 60 3.34 6.28 8.16
CA ILE A 60 2.60 5.03 8.35
C ILE A 60 1.10 5.26 8.04
N GLY A 61 0.41 4.24 7.53
CA GLY A 61 -1.04 4.23 7.36
C GLY A 61 -1.80 4.53 8.66
N GLY A 62 -2.97 5.16 8.52
CA GLY A 62 -3.89 5.38 9.64
C GLY A 62 -4.60 4.09 10.05
N ALA A 63 -5.81 4.20 10.62
CA ALA A 63 -6.72 3.06 10.81
C ALA A 63 -6.09 1.79 11.43
N LEU A 64 -5.28 1.97 12.48
CA LEU A 64 -4.57 0.89 13.20
C LEU A 64 -3.52 0.12 12.38
N VAL A 65 -3.17 0.54 11.16
CA VAL A 65 -2.13 -0.11 10.34
C VAL A 65 -0.80 -0.22 11.09
N GLY A 66 -0.40 0.82 11.82
CA GLY A 66 0.80 0.79 12.67
C GLY A 66 0.76 -0.30 13.75
N GLU A 67 -0.38 -0.47 14.42
CA GLU A 67 -0.56 -1.51 15.45
C GLU A 67 -0.51 -2.91 14.83
N VAL A 68 -1.19 -3.10 13.69
CA VAL A 68 -1.19 -4.40 13.01
C VAL A 68 0.22 -4.76 12.53
N LEU A 69 0.98 -3.80 11.97
CA LEU A 69 2.39 -4.01 11.63
C LEU A 69 3.21 -4.49 12.84
N CYS A 70 3.10 -3.80 13.97
CA CYS A 70 3.85 -4.15 15.19
C CYS A 70 3.46 -5.52 15.77
N ARG A 71 2.22 -5.96 15.62
CA ARG A 71 1.76 -7.28 16.09
C ARG A 71 2.16 -8.41 15.16
N THR A 72 2.12 -8.17 13.85
CA THR A 72 2.37 -9.17 12.82
C THR A 72 3.86 -9.42 12.58
N LEU A 73 4.70 -8.39 12.69
CA LEU A 73 6.14 -8.47 12.38
C LEU A 73 7.02 -8.83 13.60
N ARG A 74 6.44 -9.45 14.63
CA ARG A 74 7.18 -9.91 15.82
C ARG A 74 8.07 -11.11 15.51
#